data_AF-A0A926M3W7-F1
#
_entry.id   AF-A0A926M3W7-F1
#
_cell.length_a   1.000
_cell.length_b   1.000
_cell.length_c   1.000
_cell.angle_alpha   90.00
_cell.angle_beta   90.00
_cell.angle_gamma   90.00
#
_symmetry.space_group_name_H-M   'P 1'
#
loop_
_entity.id
_entity.type
_entity.pdbx_description
1 polymer ?
#
loop_
_entity_poly.entity_id
_entity_poly.type
_entity_poly.pdbx_seq_one_letter_code
_entity_poly.pdbx_strand_id
1 'polypeptide(L)'
;MKFKILIPVYNDWQSVLKLLDNINSSIESLDHEISIIIINDASNHDRPIFEKDLANIHSVKILNMKINQGHARCIATGLKYIYEKDDFDYVIPMDGDGEDRPEEIPQFINRIEDSNDKVIVGERVKRLENLVFKICYQVHKLFFEQLNRQSALQLCHYSESL
;
A
#
# COMPACT_ATOMS: atom_id res chain seq x y z
N MET A 1 1.77 -13.36 -19.39
CA MET A 1 0.97 -12.13 -19.20
C MET A 1 1.89 -10.98 -18.77
N LYS A 2 1.43 -9.74 -18.91
CA LYS A 2 2.13 -8.51 -18.53
C LYS A 2 1.52 -7.94 -17.25
N PHE A 3 2.27 -8.01 -16.16
CA PHE A 3 1.87 -7.47 -14.87
C PHE A 3 2.58 -6.14 -14.60
N LYS A 4 1.81 -5.16 -14.11
CA LYS A 4 2.35 -3.89 -13.60
C LYS A 4 2.15 -3.81 -12.09
N ILE A 5 3.22 -3.73 -11.32
CA ILE A 5 3.15 -3.46 -9.89
C ILE A 5 3.23 -1.96 -9.68
N LEU A 6 2.21 -1.39 -9.02
CA LEU A 6 2.09 0.04 -8.79
C LEU A 6 2.42 0.36 -7.32
N ILE A 7 3.48 1.14 -7.08
CA ILE A 7 3.96 1.46 -5.73
C ILE A 7 3.95 2.97 -5.49
N PRO A 8 3.08 3.51 -4.63
CA PRO A 8 3.16 4.89 -4.20
C PRO A 8 4.30 5.07 -3.18
N VAL A 9 5.03 6.19 -3.26
CA VAL A 9 6.08 6.51 -2.29
C VAL A 9 6.05 7.99 -1.88
N TYR A 10 6.19 8.24 -0.59
CA TYR A 10 6.44 9.58 -0.04
C TYR A 10 7.48 9.48 1.09
N ASN A 11 8.65 10.07 0.88
CA ASN A 11 9.76 10.13 1.84
C ASN A 11 10.31 8.78 2.35
N ASP A 12 9.89 7.63 1.82
CA ASP A 12 10.36 6.31 2.26
C ASP A 12 10.95 5.46 1.12
N TRP A 13 12.03 5.96 0.53
CA TRP A 13 12.74 5.25 -0.53
C TRP A 13 13.46 3.98 -0.05
N GLN A 14 13.83 3.93 1.23
CA GLN A 14 14.53 2.76 1.78
C GLN A 14 13.62 1.54 1.84
N SER A 15 12.36 1.73 2.24
CA SER A 15 11.39 0.64 2.24
C SER A 15 11.04 0.19 0.82
N VAL A 16 10.91 1.13 -0.13
CA VAL A 16 10.74 0.80 -1.55
C VAL A 16 11.91 -0.04 -2.10
N LEU A 17 13.16 0.30 -1.77
CA LEU A 17 14.32 -0.48 -2.21
C LEU A 17 14.26 -1.93 -1.71
N LYS A 18 13.94 -2.12 -0.42
CA LYS A 18 13.77 -3.46 0.16
C LYS A 18 12.61 -4.21 -0.50
N LEU A 19 11.51 -3.51 -0.78
CA LEU A 19 10.36 -4.06 -1.48
C LEU A 19 10.75 -4.54 -2.88
N LEU A 20 11.54 -3.77 -3.64
CA LEU A 20 12.01 -4.20 -4.96
C LEU A 20 12.86 -5.46 -4.89
N ASP A 21 13.75 -5.58 -3.90
CA ASP A 21 14.58 -6.77 -3.71
C ASP A 21 13.72 -8.01 -3.42
N ASN A 22 12.72 -7.84 -2.55
CA ASN A 22 11.80 -8.91 -2.18
C ASN A 22 10.92 -9.33 -3.37
N ILE A 23 10.42 -8.36 -4.15
CA ILE A 23 9.68 -8.64 -5.38
C ILE A 23 10.57 -9.40 -6.36
N ASN A 24 11.78 -8.91 -6.64
CA ASN A 24 12.71 -9.54 -7.59
C ASN A 24 12.98 -11.02 -7.22
N SER A 25 13.14 -11.30 -5.93
CA SER A 25 13.34 -12.67 -5.44
C SER A 25 12.08 -13.52 -5.52
N SER A 26 10.91 -12.94 -5.21
CA SER A 26 9.63 -13.66 -5.19
C SER A 26 9.14 -14.06 -6.57
N ILE A 27 9.57 -13.35 -7.62
CA ILE A 27 9.13 -13.58 -9.00
C ILE A 27 10.13 -14.40 -9.84
N GLU A 28 11.25 -14.85 -9.28
CA GLU A 28 12.31 -15.57 -10.00
C GLU A 28 11.80 -16.81 -10.76
N SER A 29 10.80 -17.50 -10.20
CA SER A 29 10.22 -18.71 -10.77
C SER A 29 9.03 -18.47 -11.70
N LEU A 30 8.66 -17.22 -11.97
CA LEU A 30 7.49 -16.87 -12.77
C LEU A 30 7.88 -16.58 -14.22
N ASP A 31 7.18 -17.21 -15.16
CA ASP A 31 7.34 -16.97 -16.60
C ASP A 31 6.39 -15.87 -17.10
N HIS A 32 6.51 -14.67 -16.51
CA HIS A 32 5.69 -13.52 -16.85
C HIS A 32 6.49 -12.22 -16.90
N GLU A 33 6.02 -11.27 -17.72
CA GLU A 33 6.63 -9.95 -17.81
C GLU A 33 6.13 -9.08 -16.66
N ILE A 34 6.95 -8.90 -15.64
CA ILE A 34 6.61 -8.07 -14.46
C ILE A 34 7.40 -6.77 -14.52
N SER A 35 6.69 -5.65 -14.60
CA SER A 35 7.29 -4.31 -14.50
C SER A 35 6.77 -3.57 -13.29
N ILE A 36 7.57 -2.63 -12.78
CA ILE A 36 7.25 -1.87 -11.59
C ILE A 36 7.15 -0.39 -11.95
N ILE A 37 6.09 0.25 -11.48
CA ILE A 37 5.84 1.68 -11.63
C ILE A 37 5.73 2.29 -10.25
N ILE A 38 6.71 3.12 -9.91
CA ILE A 38 6.75 3.84 -8.64
C ILE A 38 6.25 5.25 -8.87
N ILE A 39 5.26 5.68 -8.10
CA ILE A 39 4.76 7.06 -8.13
C ILE A 39 5.27 7.80 -6.90
N ASN A 40 6.19 8.74 -7.12
CA ASN A 40 6.71 9.59 -6.07
C ASN A 40 5.77 10.78 -5.82
N ASP A 41 5.13 10.81 -4.65
CA ASP A 41 4.20 11.85 -4.21
C ASP A 41 4.92 13.11 -3.70
N ALA A 42 5.82 13.65 -4.53
CA ALA A 42 6.64 14.82 -4.25
C ALA A 42 7.45 14.71 -2.94
N SER A 43 8.22 13.62 -2.80
CA SER A 43 9.16 13.45 -1.68
C SER A 43 10.15 14.61 -1.56
N ASN A 44 10.51 14.96 -0.32
CA ASN A 44 11.34 16.10 0.03
C ASN A 44 12.85 15.82 0.02
N HIS A 45 13.23 14.54 -0.02
CA HIS A 45 14.63 14.11 -0.02
C HIS A 45 14.97 13.39 -1.33
N ASP A 46 16.25 13.49 -1.70
CA ASP A 46 16.75 12.88 -2.92
C ASP A 46 16.60 11.36 -2.90
N ARG A 47 16.20 10.84 -4.06
CA ARG A 47 16.08 9.42 -4.33
C ARG A 47 17.48 8.77 -4.28
N PRO A 48 17.67 7.67 -3.54
CA PRO A 48 18.89 6.88 -3.63
C PRO A 48 19.01 6.26 -5.03
N ILE A 49 20.25 6.19 -5.55
CA ILE A 49 20.53 5.52 -6.82
C ILE A 49 20.22 4.03 -6.63
N PHE A 50 19.47 3.45 -7.58
CA PHE A 50 19.22 2.02 -7.60
C PHE A 50 20.48 1.35 -8.17
N GLU A 51 21.39 0.96 -7.28
CA GLU A 51 22.66 0.31 -7.65
C GLU A 51 22.54 -1.21 -7.80
N LYS A 52 21.38 -1.79 -7.46
CA LYS A 52 21.16 -3.23 -7.47
C LYS A 52 20.64 -3.72 -8.81
N ASP A 53 21.14 -4.88 -9.20
CA ASP A 53 20.67 -5.61 -10.37
C ASP A 53 19.32 -6.27 -10.06
N LEU A 54 18.30 -5.93 -10.83
CA LEU A 54 16.93 -6.43 -10.70
C LEU A 54 16.61 -7.34 -11.89
N ALA A 55 17.39 -8.41 -12.05
CA ALA A 55 17.40 -9.24 -13.25
C ALA A 55 16.05 -9.88 -13.61
N ASN A 56 15.19 -10.13 -12.61
CA ASN A 56 13.87 -10.76 -12.83
C ASN A 56 12.78 -9.73 -13.11
N ILE A 57 13.04 -8.44 -12.88
CA ILE A 57 12.10 -7.35 -13.14
C ILE A 57 12.36 -6.81 -14.54
N HIS A 58 11.34 -6.84 -15.41
CA HIS A 58 11.48 -6.40 -16.79
C HIS A 58 11.85 -4.92 -16.91
N SER A 59 11.20 -4.06 -16.12
CA SER A 59 11.52 -2.64 -16.07
C SER A 59 11.04 -1.97 -14.78
N VAL A 60 11.73 -0.91 -14.37
CA VAL A 60 11.32 -0.04 -13.26
C VAL A 60 11.19 1.38 -13.78
N LYS A 61 9.98 1.95 -13.68
CA LYS A 61 9.67 3.33 -14.07
C LYS A 61 9.30 4.14 -12.82
N ILE A 62 9.78 5.37 -12.75
CA ILE A 62 9.41 6.29 -11.66
C ILE A 62 8.74 7.54 -12.24
N LEU A 63 7.56 7.85 -11.73
CA LEU A 63 6.81 9.05 -12.07
C LEU A 63 6.79 9.98 -10.88
N ASN A 64 7.20 11.24 -11.08
CA ASN A 64 7.23 12.24 -10.02
C ASN A 64 6.00 13.14 -10.11
N MET A 65 5.24 13.20 -9.02
CA MET A 65 4.18 14.18 -8.85
C MET A 65 4.79 15.55 -8.52
N LYS A 66 4.13 16.63 -8.98
CA LYS A 66 4.61 18.01 -8.77
C LYS A 66 4.40 18.52 -7.35
N ILE A 67 3.35 18.03 -6.69
CA ILE A 67 2.94 18.40 -5.33
C ILE A 67 2.47 17.13 -4.63
N ASN A 68 2.64 17.10 -3.31
CA ASN A 68 2.10 16.03 -2.50
C ASN A 68 0.56 16.10 -2.53
N GLN A 69 -0.10 15.01 -2.93
CA GLN A 69 -1.56 14.91 -3.00
C GLN A 69 -2.12 13.79 -2.11
N GLY A 70 -1.24 13.03 -1.47
CA GLY A 70 -1.60 11.93 -0.60
C GLY A 70 -1.73 10.60 -1.36
N HIS A 71 -1.64 9.54 -0.57
CA HIS A 71 -1.54 8.16 -1.00
C HIS A 71 -2.60 7.72 -2.03
N ALA A 72 -3.89 7.94 -1.75
CA ALA A 72 -4.96 7.51 -2.66
C ALA A 72 -4.91 8.22 -4.02
N ARG A 73 -4.52 9.50 -4.06
CA ARG A 73 -4.37 10.25 -5.32
C ARG A 73 -3.13 9.80 -6.09
N CYS A 74 -2.08 9.41 -5.37
CA CYS A 74 -0.88 8.82 -5.94
C CYS A 74 -1.21 7.51 -6.69
N ILE A 75 -1.94 6.59 -6.05
CA ILE A 75 -2.43 5.36 -6.68
C ILE A 75 -3.33 5.67 -7.89
N ALA A 76 -4.32 6.55 -7.73
CA ALA A 76 -5.22 6.90 -8.83
C ALA A 76 -4.49 7.50 -10.04
N THR A 77 -3.47 8.33 -9.80
CA THR A 77 -2.61 8.89 -10.85
C THR A 77 -1.81 7.81 -11.56
N GLY A 78 -1.24 6.87 -10.81
CA GLY A 78 -0.50 5.74 -11.37
C GLY A 78 -1.38 4.82 -12.20
N LEU A 79 -2.57 4.47 -11.70
CA LEU A 79 -3.55 3.65 -12.44
C LEU A 79 -3.96 4.33 -13.75
N LYS A 80 -4.27 5.63 -13.70
CA LYS A 80 -4.59 6.42 -14.90
C LYS A 80 -3.44 6.41 -15.90
N TYR A 81 -2.21 6.61 -15.42
CA TYR A 81 -1.03 6.58 -16.29
C TYR A 81 -0.87 5.22 -16.97
N ILE A 82 -0.96 4.13 -16.21
CA ILE A 82 -0.85 2.76 -16.74
C ILE A 82 -1.91 2.53 -17.82
N TYR A 83 -3.16 2.89 -17.52
CA TYR A 83 -4.27 2.76 -18.46
C TYR A 83 -4.06 3.52 -19.78
N GLU A 84 -3.47 4.72 -19.72
CA GLU A 84 -3.33 5.60 -20.90
C GLU A 84 -2.03 5.37 -21.69
N LYS A 85 -0.97 4.82 -21.08
CA LYS A 85 0.40 4.90 -21.62
C LYS A 85 1.14 3.59 -21.73
N ASP A 86 0.76 2.56 -20.96
CA ASP A 86 1.49 1.31 -20.92
C ASP A 86 0.58 0.15 -21.34
N ASP A 87 1.20 -0.90 -21.90
CA ASP A 87 0.53 -2.16 -22.20
C ASP A 87 0.60 -3.08 -20.97
N PHE A 88 -0.54 -3.63 -20.56
CA PHE A 88 -0.66 -4.48 -19.38
C PHE A 88 -1.89 -5.38 -19.47
N ASP A 89 -1.80 -6.56 -18.86
CA ASP A 89 -2.94 -7.44 -18.63
C ASP A 89 -3.54 -7.19 -17.25
N TYR A 90 -2.69 -7.03 -16.23
CA TYR A 90 -3.13 -6.82 -14.84
C TYR A 90 -2.26 -5.79 -14.11
N VAL A 91 -2.88 -5.11 -13.14
CA VAL A 91 -2.20 -4.16 -12.25
C VAL A 91 -2.35 -4.62 -10.80
N ILE A 92 -1.24 -4.64 -10.07
CA ILE A 92 -1.18 -4.99 -8.65
C ILE A 92 -0.72 -3.74 -7.88
N PRO A 93 -1.64 -2.97 -7.26
CA PRO A 93 -1.24 -1.92 -6.33
C PRO A 93 -0.64 -2.55 -5.08
N MET A 94 0.54 -2.07 -4.65
CA MET A 94 1.23 -2.52 -3.45
C MET A 94 1.84 -1.35 -2.70
N ASP A 95 1.76 -1.39 -1.38
CA ASP A 95 2.29 -0.36 -0.49
C ASP A 95 3.78 -0.60 -0.17
N GLY A 96 4.51 0.51 -0.10
CA GLY A 96 5.96 0.52 0.12
C GLY A 96 6.39 0.33 1.58
N ASP A 97 5.46 0.30 2.54
CA ASP A 97 5.74 0.35 3.99
C ASP A 97 6.01 -1.02 4.64
N GLY A 98 5.91 -2.10 3.84
CA GLY A 98 6.12 -3.47 4.28
C GLY A 98 4.91 -4.13 4.94
N GLU A 99 3.73 -3.52 4.87
CA GLU A 99 2.50 -4.22 5.24
C GLU A 99 2.13 -5.31 4.22
N ASP A 100 2.41 -5.05 2.94
CA ASP A 100 2.19 -6.01 1.86
C ASP A 100 3.34 -7.01 1.75
N ARG A 101 3.00 -8.24 1.36
CA ARG A 101 3.90 -9.39 1.28
C ARG A 101 4.21 -9.75 -0.16
N PRO A 102 5.40 -9.40 -0.69
CA PRO A 102 5.80 -9.74 -2.06
C PRO A 102 5.81 -11.24 -2.33
N GLU A 103 6.00 -12.05 -1.29
CA GLU A 103 6.02 -13.51 -1.40
C GLU A 103 4.65 -14.08 -1.80
N GLU A 104 3.58 -13.30 -1.68
CA GLU A 104 2.22 -13.69 -2.06
C GLU A 104 1.93 -13.39 -3.55
N ILE A 105 2.77 -12.61 -4.25
CA ILE A 105 2.60 -12.28 -5.68
C ILE A 105 2.44 -13.52 -6.56
N PRO A 106 3.28 -14.58 -6.46
CA PRO A 106 3.09 -15.81 -7.22
C PRO A 106 1.72 -16.45 -7.02
N GLN A 107 1.19 -16.39 -5.79
CA GLN A 107 -0.12 -16.97 -5.48
C GLN A 107 -1.25 -16.17 -6.13
N PHE A 108 -1.15 -14.84 -6.15
CA PHE A 108 -2.11 -14.01 -6.87
C PHE A 108 -2.10 -14.30 -8.36
N ILE A 109 -0.92 -14.36 -8.97
CA ILE A 109 -0.77 -14.61 -10.40
C ILE A 109 -1.34 -15.99 -10.79
N ASN A 110 -1.00 -17.05 -10.07
CA ASN A 110 -1.55 -18.39 -10.33
C ASN A 110 -3.08 -18.41 -10.22
N ARG A 111 -3.65 -17.69 -9.24
CA ARG A 111 -5.12 -17.60 -9.11
C ARG A 111 -5.75 -16.80 -10.25
N ILE A 112 -5.05 -15.81 -10.81
CA ILE A 112 -5.55 -15.03 -11.95
C ILE A 112 -5.77 -15.94 -13.15
N GLU A 113 -4.79 -16.80 -13.46
CA GLU A 113 -4.88 -17.77 -14.56
C GLU A 113 -6.12 -18.68 -14.44
N ASP A 114 -6.47 -19.09 -13.22
CA ASP A 114 -7.65 -19.91 -12.93
C ASP A 114 -8.99 -19.13 -12.96
N SER A 115 -8.95 -17.79 -12.96
CA SER A 115 -10.08 -16.95 -12.58
C SER A 115 -10.81 -16.21 -13.72
N ASN A 116 -10.70 -16.63 -14.98
CA ASN A 116 -11.53 -16.12 -16.10
C ASN A 116 -11.76 -14.58 -16.08
N ASP A 117 -10.67 -13.82 -15.89
CA ASP A 117 -10.62 -12.36 -15.88
C ASP A 117 -11.39 -11.63 -14.76
N LYS A 118 -11.58 -12.28 -13.62
CA LYS A 118 -12.18 -11.62 -12.45
C LYS A 118 -11.13 -10.84 -11.65
N VAL A 119 -11.59 -9.75 -11.03
CA VAL A 119 -10.78 -9.00 -10.05
C VAL A 119 -10.49 -9.89 -8.84
N ILE A 120 -9.21 -10.05 -8.51
CA ILE A 120 -8.77 -10.74 -7.29
C ILE A 120 -8.40 -9.70 -6.25
N VAL A 121 -8.90 -9.89 -5.03
CA VAL A 121 -8.57 -9.06 -3.87
C VAL A 121 -7.93 -9.95 -2.81
N GLY A 122 -6.76 -9.54 -2.31
CA GLY A 122 -6.16 -10.15 -1.13
C GLY A 122 -6.92 -9.74 0.13
N GLU A 123 -7.54 -10.70 0.81
CA GLU A 123 -8.13 -10.46 2.13
C GLU A 123 -7.08 -10.75 3.21
N ARG A 124 -6.77 -9.75 4.04
CA ARG A 124 -5.93 -9.97 5.22
C ARG A 124 -6.66 -10.91 6.17
N VAL A 125 -6.05 -12.07 6.45
CA VAL A 125 -6.54 -12.97 7.49
C VAL A 125 -6.56 -12.17 8.80
N LYS A 126 -7.73 -12.07 9.43
CA LYS A 126 -7.91 -11.36 10.71
C LYS A 126 -6.78 -11.77 11.66
N ARG A 127 -5.96 -10.80 12.06
CA ARG A 127 -5.02 -10.95 13.16
C ARG A 127 -5.79 -11.56 14.33
N LEU A 128 -5.34 -12.71 14.82
CA LEU A 128 -5.83 -13.24 16.09
C LEU A 128 -5.36 -12.26 17.17
N GLU A 129 -6.19 -11.26 17.45
CA GLU A 129 -5.94 -10.35 18.55
C GLU A 129 -5.98 -11.15 19.85
N ASN A 130 -4.85 -11.17 20.56
CA ASN A 130 -4.74 -11.80 21.86
C ASN A 130 -5.84 -11.26 22.79
N LEU A 131 -6.38 -12.13 23.65
CA LEU A 131 -7.47 -11.80 24.57
C LEU A 131 -7.19 -10.53 25.39
N VAL A 132 -5.91 -10.32 25.75
CA VAL A 132 -5.42 -9.13 26.46
C VAL A 132 -5.68 -7.85 25.67
N PHE A 133 -5.41 -7.84 24.37
CA PHE A 133 -5.63 -6.66 23.53
C PHE A 133 -7.12 -6.29 23.47
N LYS A 134 -8.01 -7.28 23.34
CA LYS A 134 -9.47 -7.06 23.36
C LYS A 134 -9.94 -6.48 24.69
N ILE A 135 -9.43 -7.00 25.81
CA ILE A 135 -9.78 -6.48 27.15
C ILE A 135 -9.28 -5.03 27.30
N CYS A 136 -8.02 -4.76 26.97
CA CYS A 136 -7.45 -3.41 27.03
C CYS A 136 -8.24 -2.43 26.14
N TYR A 137 -8.64 -2.86 24.94
CA TYR A 137 -9.44 -2.04 24.04
C TYR A 137 -10.82 -1.70 24.63
N GLN A 138 -11.50 -2.68 25.23
CA GLN A 138 -12.80 -2.42 25.88
C GLN A 138 -12.66 -1.48 27.08
N VAL A 139 -11.61 -1.65 27.89
CA VAL A 139 -11.32 -0.75 29.01
C VAL A 139 -11.04 0.66 28.50
N HIS A 140 -10.15 0.82 27.50
CA HIS A 140 -9.87 2.10 26.87
C HIS A 140 -11.14 2.77 26.34
N LYS A 141 -12.00 2.01 25.66
CA LYS A 141 -13.26 2.51 25.12
C LYS A 141 -14.18 3.06 26.21
N LEU A 142 -14.34 2.35 27.32
CA LEU A 142 -15.12 2.80 28.47
C LEU A 142 -14.55 4.08 29.08
N PHE A 143 -13.22 4.16 29.23
CA PHE A 143 -12.54 5.37 29.70
C PHE A 143 -12.77 6.56 28.76
N PHE A 144 -12.65 6.34 27.45
CA PHE A 144 -12.85 7.38 26.44
C PHE A 144 -14.30 7.89 26.40
N GLU A 145 -15.27 6.98 26.50
CA GLU A 145 -16.70 7.33 26.59
C GLU A 145 -17.01 8.13 27.87
N GLN A 146 -16.41 7.74 29.01
CA GLN A 146 -16.57 8.45 30.29
C GLN A 146 -16.01 9.87 30.21
N LEU A 147 -14.83 10.04 29.60
CA LEU A 147 -14.19 11.35 29.40
C LEU A 147 -15.04 12.25 28.49
N ASN A 148 -15.49 11.75 27.34
CA ASN A 148 -16.35 12.52 26.44
C ASN A 148 -17.68 12.92 27.08
N ARG A 149 -18.24 12.07 27.95
CA ARG A 149 -19.47 12.38 28.68
C ARG A 149 -19.28 13.49 29.71
N GLN A 150 -18.13 13.54 30.40
CA GLN A 150 -17.79 14.63 31.31
C GLN A 150 -17.57 15.95 30.56
N SER A 151 -16.89 15.91 29.41
CA SER A 151 -16.67 17.10 28.57
C SER A 151 -17.99 17.67 28.02
N ALA A 152 -18.95 16.82 27.64
CA ALA A 152 -20.28 17.24 27.19
C ALA A 152 -21.12 17.88 28.30
N LEU A 153 -21.06 17.35 29.54
CA LEU A 153 -21.79 17.91 30.69
C LEU A 153 -21.24 19.29 31.11
N GLN A 154 -19.94 19.51 30.99
CA GLN A 154 -19.31 20.80 31.31
C GLN A 154 -19.67 21.90 30.30
N LEU A 155 -19.89 21.55 29.03
CA LEU A 155 -20.36 22.48 27.99
C LEU A 155 -21.84 22.88 28.20
N CYS A 156 -22.71 21.95 28.62
CA CYS A 156 -24.11 22.27 28.93
C CYS A 156 -24.23 23.26 30.10
N HIS A 157 -23.47 23.05 31.18
CA HIS A 157 -23.48 23.96 32.34
C HIS A 157 -22.94 25.38 32.02
N TYR A 158 -22.05 25.51 31.03
CA TYR A 158 -21.54 26.82 30.59
C TYR A 158 -22.57 27.59 29.73
N SER A 159 -23.51 26.90 29.06
CA SER A 159 -24.55 27.55 28.26
C SER A 159 -25.76 28.03 29.08
N GLU A 160 -26.00 27.44 30.25
CA GLU A 160 -27.08 27.85 31.17
C GLU A 160 -26.67 28.99 32.11
N SER A 161 -25.40 29.41 32.09
CA SER A 161 -24.84 30.47 32.93
C SER A 161 -24.49 31.77 32.16
N LEU A 162 -24.91 31.86 30.89
CA LEU A 162 -24.92 33.07 30.04
C LEU A 162 -26.36 33.53 29.79
#